data_AF-A0A3N4GD41-F1
#
_entry.id   AF-A0A3N4GD41-F1
#
_cell.length_a   1.000
_cell.length_b   1.000
_cell.length_c   1.000
_cell.angle_alpha   90.00
_cell.angle_beta   90.00
_cell.angle_gamma   90.00
#
_symmetry.space_group_name_H-M   'P 1'
#
loop_
_entity.id
_entity.type
_entity.pdbx_description
1 polymer ?
#
loop_
_entity_poly.entity_id
_entity_poly.type
_entity_poly.pdbx_seq_one_letter_code
_entity_poly.pdbx_strand_id
1 'polypeptide(L)'
;MISHELPLMPIGPDEKRWLAEITGDDETFVLKRDFQPELKPGVWQIFDGWYQIHGQFPGISPFEKEYVIVQDGHMMRHLDFRYMINELPKIKAYEEQRKHRLIYQITTILDEIVAEAPYEGVEEALLEQKEAMSMVETSSELLNGLAILLKQKDQMIKRFKNYYDQSDLNEWQ
;
A
#
# COMPACT_ATOMS: atom_id res chain seq x y z
N MET A 1 12.62 7.20 -1.35
CA MET A 1 11.55 7.04 -2.36
C MET A 1 10.54 8.14 -2.11
N ILE A 2 10.12 8.87 -3.15
CA ILE A 2 9.14 9.95 -2.99
C ILE A 2 7.74 9.34 -2.97
N SER A 3 6.93 9.73 -1.98
CA SER A 3 5.55 9.26 -1.82
C SER A 3 4.69 10.40 -1.29
N HIS A 4 3.41 10.39 -1.62
CA HIS A 4 2.45 11.39 -1.15
C HIS A 4 1.23 10.70 -0.51
N GLU A 5 0.62 11.35 0.47
CA GLU A 5 -0.72 10.96 0.92
C GLU A 5 -1.76 11.53 -0.05
N LEU A 6 -2.67 10.69 -0.53
CA LEU A 6 -3.81 11.06 -1.34
C LEU A 6 -5.11 10.85 -0.56
N PRO A 7 -5.62 11.88 0.15
CA PRO A 7 -6.96 11.85 0.73
C PRO A 7 -8.02 11.92 -0.35
N LEU A 8 -8.94 10.95 -0.36
CA LEU A 8 -10.10 10.93 -1.25
C LEU A 8 -11.39 10.90 -0.44
N MET A 9 -12.34 11.72 -0.86
CA MET A 9 -13.73 11.66 -0.41
C MET A 9 -14.59 10.91 -1.45
N PRO A 10 -15.73 10.34 -1.05
CA PRO A 10 -16.78 9.96 -2.00
C PRO A 10 -17.20 11.13 -2.90
N ILE A 11 -17.49 10.88 -4.17
CA ILE A 11 -18.03 11.89 -5.10
C ILE A 11 -19.49 12.22 -4.74
N GLY A 12 -20.25 11.18 -4.37
CA GLY A 12 -21.64 11.29 -3.92
C GLY A 12 -21.92 10.43 -2.68
N PRO A 13 -23.13 10.55 -2.09
CA PRO A 13 -23.49 9.89 -0.83
C PRO A 13 -23.35 8.36 -0.83
N ASP A 14 -23.56 7.74 -1.98
CA ASP A 14 -23.52 6.27 -2.16
C ASP A 14 -22.29 5.79 -2.94
N GLU A 15 -21.38 6.69 -3.31
CA GLU A 15 -20.21 6.34 -4.10
C GLU A 15 -19.05 5.84 -3.24
N LYS A 16 -18.39 4.78 -3.69
CA LYS A 16 -17.16 4.30 -3.07
C LYS A 16 -15.98 5.12 -3.58
N ARG A 17 -14.98 5.30 -2.73
CA ARG A 17 -13.66 5.81 -3.12
C ARG A 17 -12.67 4.66 -3.16
N TRP A 18 -11.74 4.69 -4.11
CA TRP A 18 -10.70 3.69 -4.22
C TRP A 18 -9.57 4.15 -5.14
N LEU A 19 -8.43 3.52 -4.96
CA LEU A 19 -7.25 3.69 -5.80
C LEU A 19 -6.76 2.30 -6.20
N ALA A 20 -6.57 2.08 -7.50
CA ALA A 20 -5.99 0.85 -8.03
C ALA A 20 -4.78 1.19 -8.89
N GLU A 21 -3.68 0.47 -8.69
CA GLU A 21 -2.53 0.53 -9.58
C GLU A 21 -2.76 -0.40 -10.77
N ILE A 22 -2.37 0.05 -11.97
CA ILE A 22 -2.35 -0.79 -13.16
C ILE A 22 -1.01 -1.50 -13.20
N THR A 23 -1.04 -2.83 -13.21
CA THR A 23 0.17 -3.64 -12.98
C THR A 23 0.57 -4.55 -14.12
N GLY A 24 -0.33 -4.78 -15.06
CA GLY A 24 -0.08 -5.62 -16.23
C GLY A 24 -1.36 -5.86 -17.02
N ASP A 25 -1.40 -6.95 -17.79
CA ASP A 25 -2.61 -7.33 -18.52
C ASP A 25 -3.54 -8.17 -17.66
N ASP A 26 -4.82 -8.11 -18.01
CA ASP A 26 -5.86 -8.99 -17.50
C ASP A 26 -6.61 -9.61 -18.69
N GLU A 27 -6.82 -10.92 -18.69
CA GLU A 27 -7.44 -11.63 -19.82
C GLU A 27 -8.89 -11.19 -20.09
N THR A 28 -9.59 -10.72 -19.05
CA THR A 28 -11.01 -10.33 -19.14
C THR A 28 -11.15 -8.82 -19.34
N PHE A 29 -10.36 -8.02 -18.63
CA PHE A 29 -10.50 -6.57 -18.55
C PHE A 29 -9.40 -5.79 -19.28
N VAL A 30 -8.46 -6.49 -19.94
CA VAL A 30 -7.27 -5.97 -20.64
C VAL A 30 -6.22 -5.38 -19.70
N LEU A 31 -6.62 -4.64 -18.67
CA LEU A 31 -5.73 -4.02 -17.68
C LEU A 31 -5.95 -4.67 -16.31
N LYS A 32 -4.89 -5.25 -15.75
CA LYS A 32 -4.88 -5.73 -14.36
C LYS A 32 -4.89 -4.56 -13.40
N ARG A 33 -5.80 -4.61 -12.42
CA ARG A 33 -5.99 -3.57 -11.39
C ARG A 33 -5.75 -4.16 -10.03
N ASP A 34 -4.68 -3.70 -9.39
CA ASP A 34 -4.36 -4.06 -8.02
C ASP A 34 -4.78 -2.93 -7.08
N PHE A 35 -5.88 -3.16 -6.36
CA PHE A 35 -6.45 -2.19 -5.42
C PHE A 35 -5.49 -1.97 -4.25
N GLN A 36 -5.12 -0.72 -4.04
CA GLN A 36 -4.19 -0.36 -2.98
C GLN A 36 -4.93 -0.24 -1.64
N PRO A 37 -4.36 -0.71 -0.53
CA PRO A 37 -4.96 -0.56 0.79
C PRO A 37 -4.95 0.91 1.25
N GLU A 38 -5.99 1.31 1.98
CA GLU A 38 -6.00 2.58 2.71
C GLU A 38 -4.97 2.54 3.85
N LEU A 39 -4.17 3.59 4.03
CA LEU A 39 -3.32 3.77 5.22
C LEU A 39 -4.18 4.02 6.47
N LYS A 40 -5.21 4.84 6.27
CA LYS A 40 -6.25 5.23 7.24
C LYS A 40 -7.51 5.56 6.42
N PRO A 41 -8.71 5.55 7.03
CA PRO A 41 -9.95 5.74 6.31
C PRO A 41 -9.93 6.91 5.31
N GLY A 42 -9.97 6.57 4.02
CA GLY A 42 -9.97 7.51 2.91
C GLY A 42 -8.64 8.15 2.53
N VAL A 43 -7.52 7.60 2.98
CA VAL A 43 -6.19 8.08 2.61
C VAL A 43 -5.35 6.93 2.08
N TRP A 44 -4.80 7.12 0.88
CA TRP A 44 -3.87 6.19 0.25
C TRP A 44 -2.47 6.79 0.22
N GLN A 45 -1.47 5.93 0.22
CA GLN A 45 -0.12 6.33 -0.20
C GLN A 45 -0.02 6.17 -1.72
N ILE A 46 0.44 7.21 -2.40
CA ILE A 46 0.67 7.19 -3.84
C ILE A 46 2.14 7.43 -4.14
N PHE A 47 2.64 6.68 -5.12
CA PHE A 47 4.02 6.73 -5.60
C PHE A 47 3.99 6.87 -7.12
N ASP A 48 5.16 6.96 -7.73
CA ASP A 48 5.27 6.85 -9.18
C ASP A 48 4.68 5.53 -9.68
N GLY A 49 3.92 5.61 -10.76
CA GLY A 49 3.16 4.49 -11.30
C GLY A 49 1.96 4.90 -12.13
N TRP A 50 1.18 3.90 -12.55
CA TRP A 50 -0.02 4.06 -13.35
C TRP A 50 -1.23 3.65 -12.52
N TYR A 51 -2.26 4.48 -12.48
CA TYR A 51 -3.39 4.26 -11.58
C TYR A 51 -4.72 4.47 -12.29
N GLN A 52 -5.75 3.81 -11.76
CA GLN A 52 -7.13 4.21 -11.93
C GLN A 52 -7.65 4.67 -10.58
N ILE A 53 -8.22 5.88 -10.53
CA ILE A 53 -8.67 6.51 -9.27
C ILE A 53 -10.15 6.81 -9.35
N HIS A 54 -10.86 6.58 -8.26
CA HIS A 54 -12.22 7.01 -8.08
C HIS A 54 -12.42 7.71 -6.73
N GLY A 55 -12.89 8.96 -6.76
CA GLY A 55 -13.11 9.77 -5.57
C GLY A 55 -12.92 11.27 -5.83
N GLN A 56 -12.96 12.06 -4.77
CA GLN A 56 -12.87 13.51 -4.81
C GLN A 56 -11.70 13.97 -3.92
N PHE A 57 -10.75 14.68 -4.50
CA PHE A 57 -9.72 15.42 -3.75
C PHE A 57 -10.13 16.90 -3.66
N PRO A 58 -9.99 17.58 -2.50
CA PRO A 58 -10.39 18.98 -2.36
C PRO A 58 -9.71 19.92 -3.37
N GLY A 59 -10.50 20.77 -4.02
CA GLY A 59 -9.97 21.82 -4.90
C GLY A 59 -9.64 21.42 -6.34
N ILE A 60 -9.92 20.17 -6.75
CA ILE A 60 -9.79 19.72 -8.15
C ILE A 60 -11.06 19.02 -8.62
N SER A 61 -11.20 18.80 -9.94
CA SER A 61 -12.29 17.98 -10.49
C SER A 61 -12.26 16.55 -9.93
N PRO A 62 -13.43 15.90 -9.72
CA PRO A 62 -13.50 14.52 -9.26
C PRO A 62 -12.74 13.56 -10.17
N PHE A 63 -12.24 12.46 -9.60
CA PHE A 63 -11.73 11.31 -10.33
C PHE A 63 -12.87 10.33 -10.60
N GLU A 64 -13.42 10.30 -11.81
CA GLU A 64 -14.49 9.37 -12.20
C GLU A 64 -13.91 8.14 -12.89
N LYS A 65 -13.34 7.20 -12.11
CA LYS A 65 -12.61 6.02 -12.64
C LYS A 65 -11.51 6.44 -13.62
N GLU A 66 -10.85 7.53 -13.28
CA GLU A 66 -9.93 8.25 -14.14
C GLU A 66 -8.57 7.56 -14.17
N TYR A 67 -8.01 7.38 -15.37
CA TYR A 67 -6.64 6.93 -15.49
C TYR A 67 -5.67 8.10 -15.31
N VAL A 68 -4.66 7.87 -14.48
CA VAL A 68 -3.62 8.84 -14.17
C VAL A 68 -2.25 8.16 -14.18
N ILE A 69 -1.22 8.96 -14.41
CA ILE A 69 0.16 8.54 -14.24
C ILE A 69 0.81 9.48 -13.22
N VAL A 70 1.58 8.92 -12.30
CA VAL A 70 2.41 9.67 -11.36
C VAL A 70 3.86 9.43 -11.74
N GLN A 71 4.59 10.50 -11.98
CA GLN A 71 6.02 10.47 -12.32
C GLN A 71 6.71 11.64 -11.62
N ASP A 72 7.83 11.35 -10.94
CA ASP A 72 8.60 12.34 -10.20
C ASP A 72 7.73 13.13 -9.19
N GLY A 73 6.74 12.47 -8.58
CA GLY A 73 5.80 13.08 -7.64
C GLY A 73 4.72 13.96 -8.29
N HIS A 74 4.66 14.05 -9.61
CA HIS A 74 3.65 14.81 -10.34
C HIS A 74 2.60 13.89 -10.97
N MET A 75 1.32 14.19 -10.75
CA MET A 75 0.20 13.45 -11.35
C MET A 75 -0.25 14.11 -12.65
N MET A 76 -0.21 13.35 -13.74
CA MET A 76 -0.86 13.69 -15.00
C MET A 76 -2.20 12.95 -15.12
N ARG A 77 -3.23 13.73 -15.43
CA ARG A 77 -4.65 13.37 -15.35
C ARG A 77 -5.31 13.21 -16.72
N HIS A 78 -6.53 12.69 -16.72
CA HIS A 78 -7.38 12.53 -17.90
C HIS A 78 -6.75 11.67 -19.01
N LEU A 79 -5.99 10.63 -18.63
CA LEU A 79 -5.46 9.68 -19.58
C LEU A 79 -6.60 8.78 -20.09
N ASP A 80 -6.55 8.46 -21.38
CA ASP A 80 -7.53 7.56 -21.96
C ASP A 80 -7.07 6.08 -21.88
N PHE A 81 -8.02 5.18 -22.11
CA PHE A 81 -7.75 3.74 -22.07
C PHE A 81 -6.71 3.29 -23.10
N ARG A 82 -6.64 3.94 -24.27
CA ARG A 82 -5.68 3.59 -25.33
C ARG A 82 -4.27 3.97 -24.92
N TYR A 83 -4.09 5.11 -24.26
CA TYR A 83 -2.84 5.52 -23.66
C TYR A 83 -2.35 4.44 -22.68
N MET A 84 -3.23 3.96 -21.79
CA MET A 84 -2.86 2.93 -20.81
C MET A 84 -2.43 1.61 -21.47
N ILE A 85 -3.13 1.18 -22.53
CA ILE A 85 -2.73 0.00 -23.31
C ILE A 85 -1.33 0.20 -23.93
N ASN A 86 -1.06 1.37 -24.50
CA ASN A 86 0.23 1.65 -25.12
C ASN A 86 1.38 1.67 -24.09
N GLU A 87 1.08 1.99 -22.84
CA GLU A 87 2.06 1.99 -21.74
C GLU A 87 2.24 0.62 -21.05
N LEU A 88 1.45 -0.41 -21.41
CA LEU A 88 1.56 -1.75 -20.82
C LEU A 88 2.99 -2.32 -20.75
N PRO A 89 3.84 -2.19 -21.79
CA PRO A 89 5.23 -2.64 -21.70
C PRO A 89 6.01 -1.96 -20.57
N LYS A 90 5.79 -0.66 -20.35
CA LYS A 90 6.45 0.09 -19.27
C LYS A 90 5.86 -0.29 -17.90
N ILE A 91 4.54 -0.44 -17.83
CA ILE A 91 3.83 -0.87 -16.62
C ILE A 91 4.36 -2.21 -16.09
N LYS A 92 4.59 -3.18 -17.00
CA LYS A 92 5.16 -4.49 -16.65
C LYS A 92 6.63 -4.40 -16.26
N ALA A 93 7.41 -3.59 -16.98
CA ALA A 93 8.82 -3.38 -16.67
C ALA A 93 9.03 -2.69 -15.29
N TYR A 94 7.99 -2.05 -14.74
CA TYR A 94 8.00 -1.39 -13.44
C TYR A 94 7.84 -2.35 -12.24
N GLU A 95 7.76 -3.66 -12.46
CA GLU A 95 7.50 -4.65 -11.41
C GLU A 95 8.53 -4.62 -10.27
N GLU A 96 9.83 -4.52 -10.59
CA GLU A 96 10.87 -4.50 -9.54
C GLU A 96 10.83 -3.21 -8.72
N GLN A 97 10.54 -2.06 -9.34
CA GLN A 97 10.32 -0.81 -8.62
C GLN A 97 9.09 -0.91 -7.71
N ARG A 98 8.03 -1.56 -8.17
CA ARG A 98 6.82 -1.85 -7.38
C ARG A 98 7.14 -2.74 -6.18
N LYS A 99 7.94 -3.79 -6.34
CA LYS A 99 8.40 -4.65 -5.25
C LYS A 99 9.20 -3.86 -4.22
N HIS A 100 10.20 -3.10 -4.65
CA HIS A 100 11.00 -2.26 -3.74
C HIS A 100 10.13 -1.28 -2.95
N ARG A 101 9.13 -0.68 -3.59
CA ARG A 101 8.18 0.21 -2.94
C ARG A 101 7.35 -0.51 -1.88
N LEU A 102 6.78 -1.66 -2.21
CA LEU A 102 5.96 -2.42 -1.27
C LEU A 102 6.78 -2.93 -0.08
N ILE A 103 8.01 -3.39 -0.31
CA ILE A 103 8.94 -3.75 0.77
C ILE A 103 9.18 -2.54 1.67
N TYR A 104 9.48 -1.37 1.11
CA TYR A 104 9.66 -0.14 1.88
C TYR A 104 8.44 0.21 2.73
N GLN A 105 7.23 0.10 2.16
CA GLN A 105 5.98 0.36 2.89
C GLN A 105 5.78 -0.63 4.05
N ILE A 106 5.99 -1.93 3.80
CA ILE A 106 5.86 -2.97 4.84
C ILE A 106 6.90 -2.74 5.94
N THR A 107 8.17 -2.53 5.59
CA THR A 107 9.25 -2.25 6.55
C THR A 107 8.91 -1.05 7.43
N THR A 108 8.40 0.04 6.84
CA THR A 108 7.99 1.24 7.60
C THR A 108 6.93 0.90 8.65
N ILE A 109 5.94 0.08 8.30
CA ILE A 109 4.88 -0.33 9.24
C ILE A 109 5.43 -1.26 10.32
N LEU A 110 6.34 -2.16 9.97
CA LEU A 110 7.00 -3.04 10.95
C LEU A 110 7.85 -2.22 11.94
N ASP A 111 8.55 -1.19 11.47
CA ASP A 111 9.30 -0.26 12.33
C ASP A 111 8.39 0.50 13.30
N GLU A 112 7.21 0.93 12.83
CA GLU A 112 6.20 1.54 13.70
C GLU A 112 5.71 0.57 14.78
N ILE A 113 5.53 -0.72 14.45
CA ILE A 113 5.15 -1.75 15.44
C ILE A 113 6.25 -1.92 16.49
N VAL A 114 7.52 -2.02 16.10
CA VAL A 114 8.65 -2.11 17.03
C VAL A 114 8.73 -0.87 17.92
N ALA A 115 8.58 0.32 17.35
CA ALA A 115 8.62 1.57 18.10
C ALA A 115 7.49 1.64 19.14
N GLU A 116 6.31 1.12 18.81
CA GLU A 116 5.18 1.08 19.75
C GLU A 116 5.28 -0.06 20.78
N ALA A 117 5.91 -1.18 20.45
CA ALA A 117 6.10 -2.35 21.31
C ALA A 117 7.59 -2.78 21.32
N PRO A 118 8.47 -2.02 22.02
CA PRO A 118 9.93 -2.13 21.91
C PRO A 118 10.49 -3.27 22.77
N TYR A 119 10.04 -4.49 22.52
CA TYR A 119 10.54 -5.70 23.19
C TYR A 119 11.49 -6.45 22.25
N GLU A 120 12.60 -6.97 22.78
CA GLU A 120 13.65 -7.65 22.01
C GLU A 120 13.10 -8.78 21.12
N GLY A 121 12.23 -9.63 21.67
CA GLY A 121 11.62 -10.73 20.89
C GLY A 121 10.63 -10.26 19.82
N VAL A 122 10.11 -9.03 19.90
CA VAL A 122 9.33 -8.42 18.81
C VAL A 122 10.27 -7.92 17.71
N GLU A 123 11.37 -7.27 18.10
CA GLU A 123 12.37 -6.78 17.15
C GLU A 123 12.98 -7.93 16.32
N GLU A 124 13.38 -9.02 16.96
CA GLU A 124 13.94 -10.20 16.27
C GLU A 124 12.92 -10.82 15.29
N ALA A 125 11.69 -11.07 15.75
CA ALA A 125 10.66 -11.68 14.91
C ALA A 125 10.31 -10.82 13.68
N LEU A 126 10.27 -9.49 13.86
CA LEU A 126 9.98 -8.59 12.75
C LEU A 126 11.20 -8.36 11.83
N LEU A 127 12.42 -8.55 12.32
CA LEU A 127 13.62 -8.55 11.49
C LEU A 127 13.64 -9.75 10.54
N GLU A 128 13.36 -10.96 11.05
CA GLU A 128 13.24 -12.16 10.21
C GLU A 128 12.19 -11.98 9.10
N GLN A 129 11.06 -11.36 9.43
CA GLN A 129 10.02 -11.05 8.45
C GLN A 129 10.50 -10.08 7.36
N LYS A 130 11.32 -9.09 7.71
CA LYS A 130 11.92 -8.16 6.73
C LYS A 130 12.88 -8.86 5.79
N GLU A 131 13.71 -9.77 6.30
CA GLU A 131 14.63 -10.56 5.49
C GLU A 131 13.87 -11.49 4.53
N ALA A 132 12.80 -12.13 5.00
CA ALA A 132 11.99 -13.01 4.15
C ALA A 132 11.37 -12.29 2.93
N MET A 133 11.08 -11.00 3.04
CA MET A 133 10.52 -10.21 1.93
C MET A 133 11.44 -10.11 0.72
N SER A 134 12.76 -10.23 0.89
CA SER A 134 13.69 -10.18 -0.26
C SER A 134 13.57 -11.38 -1.19
N MET A 135 12.92 -12.46 -0.72
CA MET A 135 12.74 -13.70 -1.47
C MET A 135 11.41 -13.75 -2.23
N VAL A 136 10.55 -12.73 -2.10
CA VAL A 136 9.24 -12.70 -2.73
C VAL A 136 9.38 -12.44 -4.24
N GLU A 137 8.74 -13.29 -5.04
CA GLU A 137 8.87 -13.25 -6.49
C GLU A 137 8.08 -12.09 -7.11
N THR A 138 6.87 -11.82 -6.63
CA THR A 138 5.94 -10.85 -7.23
C THR A 138 5.45 -9.77 -6.26
N SER A 139 5.16 -8.59 -6.80
CA SER A 139 4.54 -7.49 -6.07
C SER A 139 3.13 -7.81 -5.54
N SER A 140 2.42 -8.76 -6.16
CA SER A 140 1.06 -9.12 -5.75
C SER A 140 1.03 -9.76 -4.36
N GLU A 141 2.02 -10.60 -4.04
CA GLU A 141 2.17 -11.21 -2.72
C GLU A 141 2.50 -10.16 -1.65
N LEU A 142 3.42 -9.24 -1.95
CA LEU A 142 3.75 -8.13 -1.07
C LEU A 142 2.55 -7.21 -0.82
N LEU A 143 1.76 -6.92 -1.85
CA LEU A 143 0.56 -6.08 -1.71
C LEU A 143 -0.48 -6.73 -0.79
N ASN A 144 -0.70 -8.04 -0.93
CA ASN A 144 -1.58 -8.78 -0.02
C ASN A 144 -1.06 -8.76 1.42
N GLY A 145 0.25 -8.96 1.60
CA GLY A 145 0.91 -8.85 2.90
C GLY A 145 0.73 -7.47 3.54
N LEU A 146 0.93 -6.41 2.76
CA LEU A 146 0.72 -5.02 3.19
C LEU A 146 -0.73 -4.78 3.64
N ALA A 147 -1.72 -5.25 2.86
CA ALA A 147 -3.13 -5.09 3.20
C ALA A 147 -3.51 -5.81 4.50
N ILE A 148 -2.98 -7.02 4.72
CA ILE A 148 -3.17 -7.78 5.96
C ILE A 148 -2.53 -7.06 7.13
N LEU A 149 -1.28 -6.60 6.96
CA LEU A 149 -0.51 -5.92 8.01
C LEU A 149 -1.21 -4.64 8.46
N LEU A 150 -1.64 -3.78 7.54
CA LEU A 150 -2.38 -2.56 7.85
C LEU A 150 -3.67 -2.83 8.65
N LYS A 151 -4.38 -3.91 8.33
CA LYS A 151 -5.60 -4.31 9.04
C LYS A 151 -5.33 -4.84 10.45
N GLN A 152 -4.19 -5.48 10.66
CA GLN A 152 -3.87 -6.20 11.90
C GLN A 152 -2.92 -5.43 12.84
N LYS A 153 -2.25 -4.38 12.35
CA LYS A 153 -1.23 -3.59 13.07
C LYS A 153 -1.61 -3.32 14.53
N ASP A 154 -2.72 -2.65 14.78
CA ASP A 154 -3.13 -2.24 16.13
C ASP A 154 -3.38 -3.45 17.05
N GLN A 155 -3.94 -4.52 16.48
CA GLN A 155 -4.18 -5.75 17.23
C GLN A 155 -2.87 -6.47 17.55
N MET A 156 -1.91 -6.47 16.62
CA MET A 156 -0.57 -7.03 16.85
C MET A 156 0.14 -6.29 17.98
N ILE A 157 0.19 -4.96 17.93
CA ILE A 157 0.81 -4.11 18.97
C ILE A 157 0.19 -4.42 20.34
N LYS A 158 -1.14 -4.48 20.42
CA LYS A 158 -1.84 -4.80 21.67
C LYS A 158 -1.49 -6.20 22.19
N ARG A 159 -1.37 -7.19 21.31
CA ARG A 159 -1.00 -8.57 21.71
C ARG A 159 0.43 -8.64 22.23
N PHE A 160 1.38 -7.97 21.56
CA PHE A 160 2.77 -7.92 22.00
C PHE A 160 2.90 -7.27 23.38
N LYS A 161 2.32 -6.08 23.57
CA LYS A 161 2.29 -5.41 24.88
C LYS A 161 1.71 -6.30 25.97
N ASN A 162 0.53 -6.88 25.73
CA ASN A 162 -0.10 -7.76 26.71
C ASN A 162 0.75 -8.98 27.07
N TYR A 163 1.45 -9.58 26.10
CA TYR A 163 2.28 -10.76 26.34
C TYR A 163 3.48 -10.41 27.22
N TYR A 164 4.24 -9.38 26.84
CA TYR A 164 5.48 -9.01 27.54
C TYR A 164 5.22 -8.29 28.87
N ASP A 165 4.20 -7.44 28.96
CA ASP A 165 3.85 -6.77 30.23
C ASP A 165 3.35 -7.78 31.28
N GLN A 166 2.74 -8.91 30.84
CA GLN A 166 2.31 -9.98 31.74
C GLN A 166 3.44 -10.95 32.10
N SER A 167 4.42 -11.19 31.21
CA SER A 167 5.60 -11.99 31.53
C SER A 167 6.47 -11.28 32.57
N ASP A 168 6.68 -9.97 32.43
CA ASP A 168 7.46 -9.18 33.38
C ASP A 168 6.84 -9.22 34.78
N LEU A 169 5.51 -9.18 34.89
CA LEU A 169 4.82 -9.27 36.19
C LEU A 169 4.98 -10.64 36.89
N ASN A 170 5.19 -11.72 36.13
CA ASN A 170 5.37 -13.07 36.68
C ASN A 170 6.84 -13.36 37.06
N GLU A 171 7.81 -12.62 36.53
CA GLU A 171 9.23 -12.79 36.91
C GLU A 171 9.58 -12.16 38.28
N TRP A 172 8.70 -11.33 38.83
CA TRP A 172 8.88 -10.67 40.15
C TRP A 172 7.94 -11.19 41.26
N GLN A 173 7.28 -12.34 41.06
CA GLN A 173 6.49 -13.07 42.08
C GLN A 173 7.20 -14.35 42.54
#